data_AF-A0AAV4LMN4-F1
#
_entry.id   AF-A0AAV4LMN4-F1
#
_cell.length_a   1.000
_cell.length_b   1.000
_cell.length_c   1.000
_cell.angle_alpha   90.00
_cell.angle_beta   90.00
_cell.angle_gamma   90.00
#
_symmetry.space_group_name_H-M   'P 1'
#
loop_
_entity.id
_entity.type
_entity.pdbx_description
1 polymer ?
#
loop_
_entity_poly.entity_id
_entity_poly.type
_entity_poly.pdbx_seq_one_letter_code
_entity_poly.pdbx_strand_id
1 'polypeptide(L)'
;MDEMIHFLGVMTALSASTQTITLQIRKRFKLLQFVENENEDEMSLKKRKDVYQVNIHLVAGVVGGVLAWLGQVHPLQMLQMKPVWTAFPAWLANGFDYFVTGVLVSFGGPFFHELLGSLREYKKTLRQKQ
;
A
#
# COMPACT_ATOMS: atom_id res chain seq x y z
N MET A 1 12.95 13.02 -12.67
CA MET A 1 12.20 11.96 -13.38
C MET A 1 12.58 10.58 -12.84
N ASP A 2 13.87 10.31 -12.65
CA ASP A 2 14.37 9.04 -12.10
C ASP A 2 13.90 8.75 -10.67
N GLU A 3 13.85 9.75 -9.80
CA GLU A 3 13.36 9.62 -8.42
C GLU A 3 11.89 9.20 -8.34
N MET A 4 11.05 9.80 -9.19
CA MET A 4 9.62 9.46 -9.27
C MET A 4 9.43 8.03 -9.81
N ILE A 5 10.22 7.62 -10.81
CA ILE A 5 10.17 6.25 -11.34
C ILE A 5 10.67 5.25 -10.30
N HIS A 6 11.72 5.57 -9.55
CA HIS A 6 12.24 4.74 -8.47
C HIS A 6 11.22 4.60 -7.33
N PHE A 7 10.65 5.72 -6.87
CA PHE A 7 9.57 5.74 -5.89
C PHE A 7 8.40 4.87 -6.34
N LEU A 8 7.88 5.08 -7.55
CA LEU A 8 6.77 4.30 -8.08
C LEU A 8 7.12 2.81 -8.19
N GLY A 9 8.33 2.48 -8.64
CA GLY A 9 8.83 1.10 -8.72
C GLY A 9 8.83 0.39 -7.38
N VAL A 10 9.40 1.03 -6.35
CA VAL A 10 9.46 0.50 -4.99
C VAL A 10 8.07 0.39 -4.38
N MET A 11 7.22 1.42 -4.54
CA MET A 11 5.87 1.43 -3.98
C MET A 11 4.97 0.38 -4.64
N THR A 12 5.10 0.14 -5.94
CA THR A 12 4.37 -0.95 -6.62
C THR A 12 4.84 -2.32 -6.14
N ALA A 13 6.14 -2.52 -5.96
CA ALA A 13 6.68 -3.78 -5.44
C ALA A 13 6.21 -4.05 -3.99
N LEU A 14 6.25 -3.03 -3.14
CA LEU A 14 5.70 -3.09 -1.77
C LEU A 14 4.20 -3.37 -1.79
N SER A 15 3.46 -2.73 -2.69
CA SER A 15 2.02 -2.93 -2.81
C SER A 15 1.65 -4.36 -3.23
N ALA A 16 2.29 -4.89 -4.28
CA ALA A 16 2.04 -6.25 -4.73
C ALA A 16 2.38 -7.29 -3.63
N SER A 17 3.49 -7.07 -2.91
CA SER A 17 3.92 -7.94 -1.81
C SER A 17 2.94 -7.88 -0.65
N THR A 18 2.50 -6.68 -0.28
CA THR A 18 1.53 -6.45 0.80
C THR A 18 0.19 -7.09 0.50
N GLN A 19 -0.32 -6.95 -0.72
CA GLN A 19 -1.56 -7.61 -1.15
C GLN A 19 -1.45 -9.14 -1.08
N THR A 20 -0.32 -9.69 -1.52
CA THR A 20 -0.08 -11.14 -1.48
C THR A 20 -0.07 -11.68 -0.05
N ILE A 21 0.66 -11.03 0.86
CA ILE A 21 0.72 -11.42 2.27
C ILE A 21 -0.63 -11.23 2.95
N THR A 22 -1.31 -10.10 2.69
CA THR A 22 -2.66 -9.83 3.24
C THR A 22 -3.65 -10.91 2.80
N LEU A 23 -3.57 -11.39 1.55
CA LEU A 23 -4.40 -12.48 1.06
C LEU A 23 -4.08 -13.81 1.76
N GLN A 24 -2.82 -14.09 2.07
CA GLN A 24 -2.44 -15.27 2.86
C GLN A 24 -2.93 -15.18 4.30
N ILE A 25 -2.82 -14.01 4.94
CA ILE A 25 -3.33 -13.75 6.29
C ILE A 25 -4.86 -13.91 6.30
N ARG A 26 -5.56 -13.32 5.33
CA ARG A 26 -7.02 -13.47 5.16
C ARG A 26 -7.48 -14.93 5.13
N LYS A 27 -6.72 -15.81 4.44
CA LYS A 27 -7.03 -17.25 4.38
C LYS A 27 -6.86 -17.95 5.73
N ARG A 28 -5.97 -17.45 6.60
CA ARG A 28 -5.63 -18.08 7.88
C ARG A 28 -6.46 -17.58 9.06
N PHE A 29 -6.96 -16.35 9.03
CA PHE A 29 -7.71 -15.77 10.15
C PHE A 29 -9.21 -15.68 9.86
N LYS A 30 -10.03 -16.38 10.64
CA LYS A 30 -11.51 -16.37 10.52
C LYS A 30 -12.14 -14.99 10.66
N LEU A 31 -11.52 -14.09 11.43
CA LEU A 31 -11.97 -12.69 11.59
C LEU A 31 -11.88 -11.87 10.29
N LEU A 32 -11.10 -12.35 9.31
CA LEU A 32 -10.92 -11.74 8.01
C LEU A 32 -11.60 -12.58 6.91
N GLN A 33 -12.58 -13.41 7.27
CA GLN A 33 -13.42 -14.15 6.32
C GLN A 33 -14.81 -13.54 6.34
N PHE A 34 -15.23 -12.96 5.22
CA PHE A 34 -16.61 -12.54 5.02
C PHE A 34 -17.42 -13.79 4.64
N VAL A 35 -18.36 -14.18 5.51
CA VAL A 35 -19.36 -15.22 5.23
C VAL A 35 -20.69 -14.50 5.10
N GLU A 36 -21.22 -14.48 3.89
CA GLU A 36 -22.56 -13.94 3.61
C GLU A 36 -23.58 -14.91 4.21
N ASN A 37 -24.47 -14.40 5.04
CA ASN A 37 -25.55 -15.19 5.62
C ASN A 37 -26.83 -14.82 4.87
N GLU A 38 -27.46 -15.77 4.20
CA GLU A 38 -28.62 -15.54 3.32
C GLU A 38 -29.84 -14.96 4.06
N ASN A 39 -29.83 -14.96 5.40
CA ASN A 39 -30.89 -14.44 6.26
C ASN A 39 -30.62 -13.04 6.85
N GLU A 40 -29.53 -12.36 6.47
CA GLU A 40 -29.22 -11.02 7.00
C GLU A 40 -29.89 -9.90 6.18
N ASP A 41 -30.45 -8.89 6.87
CA ASP A 41 -31.01 -7.69 6.25
C ASP A 41 -29.93 -6.94 5.44
N GLU A 42 -30.32 -6.34 4.30
CA GLU A 42 -29.42 -5.65 3.38
C GLU A 42 -28.55 -4.56 4.06
N MET A 43 -29.12 -3.85 5.04
CA MET A 43 -28.41 -2.85 5.83
C MET A 43 -27.34 -3.47 6.75
N SER A 44 -27.62 -4.64 7.32
CA SER A 44 -26.69 -5.38 8.19
C SER A 44 -25.54 -6.00 7.38
N LEU A 45 -25.84 -6.51 6.19
CA LEU A 45 -24.85 -6.99 5.22
C LEU A 45 -23.90 -5.87 4.77
N LYS A 46 -24.43 -4.68 4.46
CA LYS A 46 -23.61 -3.51 4.09
C LYS A 46 -22.65 -3.12 5.20
N LYS A 47 -23.15 -2.98 6.43
CA LYS A 47 -22.30 -2.64 7.59
C LYS A 47 -21.20 -3.67 7.84
N ARG A 48 -21.49 -4.97 7.68
CA ARG A 48 -20.49 -6.03 7.79
C ARG A 48 -19.47 -5.99 6.66
N LYS A 49 -19.88 -5.71 5.42
CA LYS A 49 -18.98 -5.52 4.28
C LYS A 49 -18.04 -4.32 4.52
N ASP A 50 -18.55 -3.22 5.05
CA ASP A 50 -17.75 -2.03 5.37
C ASP A 50 -16.71 -2.32 6.46
N VAL A 51 -17.12 -2.94 7.57
CA VAL A 51 -16.20 -3.35 8.66
C VAL A 51 -15.14 -4.32 8.15
N TYR A 52 -15.54 -5.26 7.30
CA TYR A 52 -14.64 -6.22 6.68
C TYR A 52 -13.60 -5.54 5.78
N GLN A 53 -14.01 -4.58 4.95
CA GLN A 53 -13.10 -3.81 4.09
C GLN A 53 -12.11 -2.98 4.93
N VAL A 54 -12.59 -2.32 5.98
CA VAL A 54 -11.73 -1.56 6.92
C VAL A 54 -10.70 -2.49 7.56
N ASN A 55 -11.10 -3.68 8.00
CA ASN A 55 -10.18 -4.65 8.59
C ASN A 55 -9.11 -5.12 7.58
N ILE A 56 -9.48 -5.33 6.32
CA ILE A 56 -8.51 -5.67 5.26
C ILE A 56 -7.53 -4.52 5.03
N HIS A 57 -8.00 -3.28 4.93
CA HIS A 57 -7.14 -2.11 4.74
C HIS A 57 -6.22 -1.88 5.93
N LEU A 58 -6.68 -2.16 7.16
CA LEU A 58 -5.86 -2.08 8.35
C LEU A 58 -4.75 -3.14 8.32
N VAL A 59 -5.09 -4.39 8.00
CA VAL A 59 -4.09 -5.47 7.87
C VAL A 59 -3.10 -5.16 6.76
N ALA A 60 -3.57 -4.70 5.59
CA ALA A 60 -2.71 -4.29 4.50
C ALA A 60 -1.79 -3.13 4.92
N GLY A 61 -2.31 -2.15 5.66
CA GLY A 61 -1.51 -1.04 6.18
C GLY A 61 -0.40 -1.51 7.14
N VAL A 62 -0.73 -2.40 8.06
CA VAL A 62 0.25 -2.98 9.00
C VAL A 62 1.31 -3.80 8.25
N VAL A 63 0.89 -4.68 7.35
CA VAL A 63 1.82 -5.50 6.55
C VAL A 63 2.72 -4.61 5.68
N GLY A 64 2.15 -3.60 5.03
CA GLY A 64 2.91 -2.64 4.22
C GLY A 64 3.92 -1.85 5.03
N GLY A 65 3.55 -1.38 6.22
CA GLY A 65 4.47 -0.70 7.14
C GLY A 65 5.58 -1.61 7.66
N VAL A 66 5.26 -2.87 7.99
CA VAL A 66 6.27 -3.86 8.40
C VAL A 66 7.23 -4.18 7.27
N LEU A 67 6.73 -4.36 6.04
CA LEU A 67 7.58 -4.59 4.87
C LEU A 67 8.47 -3.37 4.56
N ALA A 68 7.94 -2.16 4.71
CA ALA A 68 8.72 -0.94 4.55
C ALA A 68 9.83 -0.85 5.60
N TRP A 69 9.54 -1.20 6.85
CA TRP A 69 10.54 -1.25 7.92
C TRP A 69 11.63 -2.31 7.63
N LEU A 70 11.24 -3.52 7.25
CA LEU A 70 12.18 -4.60 6.91
C LEU A 70 13.04 -4.25 5.69
N GLY A 71 12.44 -3.58 4.70
CA GLY A 71 13.13 -3.11 3.50
C GLY A 71 13.86 -1.77 3.66
N GLN A 72 13.80 -1.14 4.85
CA GLN A 72 14.32 0.21 5.10
C GLN A 72 13.86 1.21 4.03
N VAL A 73 12.59 1.12 3.62
CA VAL A 73 11.99 1.97 2.60
C VAL A 73 11.44 3.24 3.23
N HIS A 74 11.96 4.38 2.79
CA HIS A 74 11.55 5.71 3.22
C HIS A 74 10.98 6.51 2.04
N PRO A 75 9.70 6.34 1.70
CA PRO A 75 9.14 6.88 0.46
C PRO A 75 9.19 8.41 0.38
N LEU A 76 9.03 9.09 1.52
CA LEU A 76 9.10 10.55 1.56
C LEU A 76 10.52 11.07 1.34
N GLN A 77 11.53 10.34 1.84
CA GLN A 77 12.93 10.65 1.56
C GLN A 77 13.29 10.38 0.09
N MET A 78 12.71 9.32 -0.52
CA MET A 78 12.87 9.04 -1.95
C MET A 78 12.29 10.16 -2.84
N LEU A 79 11.28 10.88 -2.35
CA LEU A 79 10.70 12.05 -3.00
C LEU A 79 11.38 13.37 -2.58
N GLN A 80 12.50 13.31 -1.87
CA GLN A 80 13.21 14.47 -1.29
C GLN A 80 12.32 15.38 -0.43
N MET A 81 11.23 14.84 0.13
CA MET A 81 10.34 15.60 1.01
C MET A 81 10.96 15.65 2.41
N LYS A 82 10.87 16.82 3.05
CA LYS A 82 11.22 17.01 4.46
C LYS A 82 9.95 17.12 5.30
N PRO A 83 9.35 16.00 5.72
CA PRO A 83 8.14 16.05 6.52
C PRO A 83 8.42 16.63 7.91
N VAL A 84 7.37 17.14 8.56
CA VAL A 84 7.47 17.84 9.86
C VAL A 84 8.09 16.96 10.95
N TRP A 85 7.89 15.64 10.87
CA TRP A 85 8.47 14.67 11.82
C TRP A 85 9.97 14.39 11.61
N THR A 86 10.64 15.00 10.62
CA THR A 86 12.11 14.93 10.50
C THR A 86 12.84 15.63 11.65
N ALA A 87 12.16 16.52 12.36
CA ALA A 87 12.69 17.17 13.57
C ALA A 87 12.64 16.26 14.81
N PHE A 88 11.99 15.09 14.73
CA PHE A 88 11.90 14.14 15.84
C PHE A 88 13.14 13.24 15.91
N PRO A 89 13.34 12.53 17.04
CA PRO A 89 14.36 11.49 17.13
C PRO A 89 14.24 10.50 15.96
N ALA A 90 15.39 10.05 15.42
CA ALA A 90 15.45 9.26 14.20
C ALA A 90 14.55 8.01 14.22
N TRP A 91 14.47 7.32 15.35
CA TRP A 91 13.61 6.14 15.51
C TRP A 91 12.11 6.47 15.34
N LEU A 92 11.68 7.64 15.82
CA LEU A 92 10.29 8.10 15.74
C LEU A 92 9.99 8.62 14.34
N ALA A 93 10.89 9.40 13.74
CA ALA A 93 10.78 9.89 12.38
C ALA A 93 10.67 8.73 11.37
N ASN A 94 11.51 7.70 11.53
CA ASN A 94 11.47 6.49 10.70
C ASN A 94 10.17 5.71 10.90
N GLY A 95 9.69 5.60 12.15
CA GLY A 95 8.39 4.99 12.45
C GLY A 95 7.24 5.65 11.72
N PHE A 96 7.21 6.99 11.67
CA PHE A 96 6.20 7.73 10.90
C PHE A 96 6.33 7.51 9.39
N ASP A 97 7.54 7.46 8.84
CA ASP A 97 7.75 7.15 7.43
C ASP A 97 7.22 5.75 7.06
N TYR A 98 7.48 4.73 7.89
CA TYR A 98 6.95 3.38 7.67
C TYR A 98 5.43 3.33 7.81
N PHE A 99 4.86 4.07 8.77
CA PHE A 99 3.41 4.19 8.91
C PHE A 99 2.76 4.81 7.67
N VAL A 100 3.31 5.93 7.18
CA VAL A 100 2.86 6.57 5.94
C VAL A 100 2.98 5.61 4.75
N THR A 101 4.04 4.81 4.70
CA THR A 101 4.20 3.78 3.67
C THR A 101 3.08 2.73 3.74
N GLY A 102 2.74 2.27 4.94
CA GLY A 102 1.61 1.37 5.17
C GLY A 102 0.29 1.95 4.67
N VAL A 103 0.01 3.22 4.97
CA VAL A 103 -1.17 3.94 4.48
C VAL A 103 -1.17 4.03 2.95
N LEU A 104 -0.05 4.48 2.36
CA LEU A 104 0.10 4.61 0.92
C LEU A 104 -0.13 3.28 0.20
N VAL A 105 0.39 2.18 0.73
CA VAL A 105 0.19 0.86 0.11
C VAL A 105 -1.23 0.36 0.28
N SER A 106 -1.86 0.60 1.44
CA SER A 106 -3.23 0.16 1.70
C SER A 106 -4.26 0.79 0.77
N PHE A 107 -4.07 2.06 0.38
CA PHE A 107 -4.99 2.81 -0.48
C PHE A 107 -4.50 3.00 -1.92
N GLY A 108 -3.19 3.03 -2.13
CA GLY A 108 -2.56 3.41 -3.40
C GLY A 108 -2.24 2.24 -4.34
N GLY A 109 -2.53 0.99 -3.96
CA GLY A 109 -2.12 -0.17 -4.74
C GLY A 109 -2.54 -0.17 -6.22
N PRO A 110 -3.81 0.06 -6.56
CA PRO A 110 -4.26 0.18 -7.95
C PRO A 110 -3.60 1.37 -8.67
N PHE A 111 -3.49 2.50 -7.97
CA PHE A 111 -2.92 3.75 -8.50
C PHE A 111 -1.45 3.61 -8.88
N PHE A 112 -0.61 3.00 -8.03
CA PHE A 112 0.81 2.82 -8.32
C PHE A 112 1.05 1.86 -9.50
N HIS A 113 0.25 0.82 -9.61
CA HIS A 113 0.34 -0.15 -10.69
C HIS A 113 -0.05 0.46 -12.05
N GLU A 114 -1.14 1.23 -12.09
CA GLU A 114 -1.61 1.91 -13.31
C GLU A 114 -0.62 2.98 -13.78
N LEU A 115 -0.12 3.83 -12.88
CA LEU A 115 0.85 4.87 -13.20
C LEU A 115 2.16 4.31 -13.77
N LEU A 116 2.68 3.23 -13.17
CA LEU A 116 3.86 2.55 -13.73
C LEU A 116 3.59 1.95 -15.11
N GLY A 117 2.40 1.38 -15.32
CA GLY A 117 1.97 0.86 -16.61
C GLY A 117 2.02 1.96 -17.68
N SER A 118 1.37 3.09 -17.42
CA SER A 118 1.35 4.24 -18.34
C SER A 118 2.75 4.81 -18.59
N LEU A 119 3.59 4.95 -17.55
CA LEU A 119 4.98 5.41 -17.71
C LEU A 119 5.82 4.45 -18.53
N ARG A 120 5.63 3.14 -18.36
CA ARG A 120 6.34 2.12 -19.13
C ARG A 120 5.94 2.15 -20.60
N GLU A 121 4.67 2.35 -20.88
CA GLU A 121 4.14 2.48 -22.23
C GLU A 121 4.64 3.75 -22.92
N TYR A 122 4.61 4.89 -22.22
CA TYR A 122 5.20 6.14 -22.69
C TYR A 122 6.70 6.00 -23.03
N LYS A 123 7.48 5.34 -22.17
CA LYS A 123 8.91 5.08 -22.43
C LYS A 123 9.12 4.19 -23.67
N LYS A 124 8.24 3.22 -23.93
CA LYS A 124 8.30 2.42 -25.16
C LYS A 124 8.04 3.28 -26.40
N THR A 125 7.04 4.16 -26.36
CA THR A 125 6.73 5.07 -27.47
C THR A 125 7.89 6.01 -27.79
N LEU A 126 8.58 6.54 -26.78
CA LEU A 126 9.76 7.38 -26.98
C LEU A 126 10.93 6.61 -27.61
N ARG A 127 11.15 5.36 -27.19
CA ARG A 127 12.23 4.52 -27.70
C ARG A 127 11.99 4.00 -29.12
N GLN A 128 10.74 3.97 -29.58
CA GLN A 128 10.37 3.65 -30.96
C GLN A 128 10.45 4.86 -31.91
N LYS A 129 10.55 6.09 -31.36
CA LYS A 129 10.69 7.34 -32.13
C LYS A 129 12.15 7.80 -32.27
N GLN A 130 13.10 7.04 -31.72
CA GLN A 130 14.54 7.17 -31.99
C GLN A 130 14.98 6.06 -32.94
#